data_AF-A0A5B0H8H8-F1
#
_entry.id   AF-A0A5B0H8H8-F1
#
_cell.length_a   1.000
_cell.length_b   1.000
_cell.length_c   1.000
_cell.angle_alpha   90.00
_cell.angle_beta   90.00
_cell.angle_gamma   90.00
#
_symmetry.space_group_name_H-M   'P 1'
#
loop_
_entity.id
_entity.type
_entity.pdbx_description
1 polymer ?
#
loop_
_entity_poly.entity_id
_entity_poly.type
_entity_poly.pdbx_seq_one_letter_code
_entity_poly.pdbx_strand_id
1 'polypeptide(L)'
;MNPARWRAHRLRLRLRPMRAGHRPRPCCADGDPMSIEESRAPGELNPAFYRRQAEACRTAGDELAALANLIAAQMLDAFAAQSSVAQTRNLCDVATGYFMKGDYEAAAHWYRLVLDIDPDTAVAWLNLAAIHAEQDDEDEAAACRERAYKTRRVFIEQTGGATRRVLILCSGSGTGNVPFAALLPGTVNCRIKYAIDHALDDEDANLPPFDLVFNALGDPDIAEPIAKRLARFESRTSRPVLNRSAVVARTRRHRLPELLHGLNDVVSAHCVLGIAPIAAEAPLALRLADNGLTFPLLLRPLASHGGDGLVRCDDLDTLNAHLRVMDGAHYLSAFHDTRDADGFYRKYRMIFVDGEPFAYHLAISPHWMVHYFSAEMEAHAWKLDEERRFLDDPRGAIGERALRAIAKIGERLALDYAGIDFTILPGGRVFVFEANATMLVHYERDDGPLMHKNGQVQRIVDAFEQMMTRRSVSHAGPA
;
A
#
# COMPACT_ATOMS: atom_id res chain seq x y z
N MET A 1 2.25 10.64 0.92
CA MET A 1 2.71 9.31 1.41
C MET A 1 1.87 8.24 0.73
N ASN A 2 2.37 7.16 0.12
CA ASN A 2 3.63 6.40 0.22
C ASN A 2 4.15 6.13 -1.22
N PRO A 3 5.44 6.32 -1.55
CA PRO A 3 5.93 5.96 -2.88
C PRO A 3 6.63 4.59 -2.97
N ALA A 4 6.91 3.87 -1.85
CA ALA A 4 7.23 2.42 -1.73
C ALA A 4 7.95 1.97 -0.41
N ARG A 5 7.80 2.64 0.75
CA ARG A 5 8.78 2.74 1.87
C ARG A 5 9.92 3.71 1.52
N TRP A 6 10.36 4.53 2.47
CA TRP A 6 11.28 5.67 2.33
C TRP A 6 12.76 5.33 2.03
N ARG A 7 13.02 4.41 1.08
CA ARG A 7 14.29 3.66 0.90
C ARG A 7 14.41 2.57 1.95
N ALA A 8 15.23 1.57 1.66
CA ALA A 8 15.86 0.72 2.64
C ALA A 8 15.97 1.42 4.02
N HIS A 9 15.62 0.74 5.12
CA HIS A 9 15.89 1.14 6.50
C HIS A 9 17.34 1.67 6.74
N ARG A 10 18.25 1.54 5.78
CA ARG A 10 19.57 0.94 5.91
C ARG A 10 19.54 -0.18 4.89
N LEU A 11 20.28 -0.03 3.79
CA LEU A 11 21.32 -1.03 3.53
C LEU A 11 21.80 -1.44 4.91
N ARG A 12 21.45 -2.65 5.37
CA ARG A 12 22.07 -3.37 6.48
C ARG A 12 23.09 -2.46 7.16
N LEU A 13 22.83 -1.94 8.37
CA LEU A 13 23.98 -1.51 9.18
C LEU A 13 25.02 -2.61 9.04
N ARG A 14 26.11 -2.23 8.38
CA ARG A 14 26.87 -3.04 7.44
C ARG A 14 27.26 -4.38 8.07
N LEU A 15 27.25 -5.43 7.24
CA LEU A 15 28.21 -6.55 7.31
C LEU A 15 29.16 -6.45 8.50
N ARG A 16 28.86 -7.12 9.62
CA ARG A 16 29.89 -7.44 10.62
C ARG A 16 29.76 -8.90 11.04
N PRO A 17 30.86 -9.68 10.97
CA PRO A 17 30.87 -11.06 11.37
C PRO A 17 30.87 -11.17 12.90
N MET A 18 30.39 -12.32 13.38
CA MET A 18 30.55 -12.78 14.76
C MET A 18 32.01 -12.61 15.24
N ARG A 19 32.21 -11.90 16.35
CA ARG A 19 33.26 -12.20 17.32
C ARG A 19 32.72 -12.03 18.74
N ALA A 20 32.92 -13.07 19.53
CA ALA A 20 32.66 -13.13 20.95
C ALA A 20 33.52 -12.11 21.72
N GLY A 21 32.94 -11.49 22.76
CA GLY A 21 33.65 -10.61 23.67
C GLY A 21 32.70 -9.83 24.58
N HIS A 22 32.41 -10.40 25.75
CA HIS A 22 31.76 -9.73 26.89
C HIS A 22 32.46 -8.40 27.24
N ARG A 23 31.70 -7.29 27.35
CA ARG A 23 31.90 -6.16 28.28
C ARG A 23 30.70 -5.18 28.24
N PRO A 24 30.39 -4.48 29.35
CA PRO A 24 29.06 -3.90 29.62
C PRO A 24 28.82 -2.54 28.94
N ARG A 25 27.56 -2.25 28.63
CA ARG A 25 27.07 -0.95 28.10
C ARG A 25 26.98 0.10 29.21
N PRO A 26 27.29 1.39 28.96
CA PRO A 26 26.87 2.49 29.82
C PRO A 26 25.47 2.99 29.39
N CYS A 27 24.64 3.29 30.40
CA CYS A 27 23.31 3.89 30.29
C CYS A 27 23.33 5.22 29.53
N CYS A 28 22.44 5.39 28.54
CA CYS A 28 21.85 6.67 28.13
C CYS A 28 20.56 6.40 27.33
N ALA A 29 19.44 6.82 27.94
CA ALA A 29 18.11 7.12 27.37
C ALA A 29 17.50 6.14 26.35
N ASP A 30 16.81 5.14 26.88
CA ASP A 30 15.66 4.51 26.19
C ASP A 30 14.47 5.48 26.35
N GLY A 31 13.94 5.99 25.24
CA GLY A 31 12.59 6.57 25.21
C GLY A 31 11.62 5.41 25.01
N ASP A 32 10.78 5.14 26.01
CA ASP A 32 9.70 4.17 25.88
C ASP A 32 8.78 4.59 24.71
N PRO A 33 8.24 3.63 23.93
CA PRO A 33 7.21 3.93 22.96
C PRO A 33 6.01 4.54 23.70
N MET A 34 5.69 5.78 23.34
CA MET A 34 4.64 6.56 24.00
C MET A 34 3.29 5.88 23.83
N SER A 35 2.80 5.28 24.91
CA SER A 35 1.47 4.65 24.96
C SER A 35 0.37 5.65 24.62
N ILE A 36 -0.70 5.13 24.04
CA ILE A 36 -1.96 5.81 23.78
C ILE A 36 -2.53 6.53 25.04
N GLU A 37 -2.16 6.09 26.24
CA GLU A 37 -2.71 6.57 27.52
C GLU A 37 -1.72 7.39 28.37
N GLU A 38 -0.61 7.89 27.81
CA GLU A 38 0.26 8.78 28.57
C GLU A 38 -0.45 10.09 28.93
N SER A 39 -0.77 10.25 30.22
CA SER A 39 -1.33 11.48 30.76
C SER A 39 -0.29 12.60 30.65
N ARG A 40 -0.63 13.71 29.97
CA ARG A 40 0.24 14.89 29.86
C ARG A 40 0.60 15.47 31.23
N ALA A 41 1.79 16.05 31.31
CA ALA A 41 2.24 16.73 32.51
C ALA A 41 1.33 17.94 32.85
N PRO A 42 1.09 18.22 34.15
CA PRO A 42 0.31 19.36 34.58
C PRO A 42 0.95 20.68 34.10
N GLY A 43 0.38 21.31 33.07
CA GLY A 43 0.88 22.56 32.49
C GLY A 43 0.79 22.64 30.96
N GLU A 44 0.69 21.49 30.28
CA GLU A 44 0.66 21.41 28.81
C GLU A 44 -0.69 21.75 28.16
N LEU A 45 -1.71 22.11 28.94
CA LEU A 45 -2.98 22.67 28.44
C LEU A 45 -3.11 24.16 28.78
N ASN A 46 -1.99 24.85 29.02
CA ASN A 46 -1.93 26.27 29.33
C ASN A 46 -1.40 27.08 28.14
N PRO A 47 -2.18 28.01 27.54
CA PRO A 47 -1.70 28.86 26.45
C PRO A 47 -0.40 29.62 26.79
N ALA A 48 -0.23 30.07 28.04
CA ALA A 48 0.96 30.80 28.47
C ALA A 48 2.23 29.94 28.46
N PHE A 49 2.10 28.62 28.62
CA PHE A 49 3.22 27.70 28.46
C PHE A 49 3.75 27.71 27.02
N TYR A 50 2.85 27.52 26.04
CA TYR A 50 3.24 27.50 24.63
C TYR A 50 3.75 28.85 24.12
N ARG A 51 3.24 29.99 24.62
CA ARG A 51 3.83 31.30 24.27
C ARG A 51 5.28 31.44 24.73
N ARG A 52 5.61 30.98 25.95
CA ARG A 52 7.00 30.96 26.44
C ARG A 52 7.88 30.02 25.62
N GLN A 53 7.37 28.85 25.27
CA GLN A 53 8.09 27.92 24.39
C GLN A 53 8.33 28.52 23.00
N ALA A 54 7.36 29.26 22.45
CA ALA A 54 7.55 29.95 21.18
C ALA A 54 8.67 31.00 21.23
N GLU A 55 8.76 31.78 22.31
CA GLU A 55 9.85 32.75 22.53
C GLU A 55 11.22 32.07 22.67
N ALA A 56 11.27 30.94 23.39
CA ALA A 56 12.48 30.14 23.52
C ALA A 56 12.93 29.56 22.16
N CYS A 57 12.01 29.00 21.37
CA CYS A 57 12.29 28.48 20.03
C CYS A 57 12.81 29.58 19.10
N ARG A 58 12.22 30.77 19.10
CA ARG A 58 12.73 31.91 18.32
C ARG A 58 14.14 32.32 18.73
N THR A 59 14.40 32.36 20.04
CA THR A 59 15.73 32.68 20.56
C THR A 59 16.77 31.65 20.13
N ALA A 60 16.36 30.39 19.97
CA ALA A 60 17.18 29.31 19.44
C ALA A 60 17.25 29.26 17.90
N GLY A 61 16.52 30.13 17.18
CA GLY A 61 16.48 30.17 15.72
C GLY A 61 15.55 29.14 15.06
N ASP A 62 14.71 28.45 15.82
CA ASP A 62 13.72 27.50 15.31
C ASP A 62 12.35 28.17 15.11
N GLU A 63 12.21 28.85 13.96
CA GLU A 63 11.00 29.59 13.62
C GLU A 63 9.78 28.66 13.41
N LEU A 64 10.00 27.42 12.98
CA LEU A 64 8.92 26.45 12.76
C LEU A 64 8.36 25.94 14.08
N ALA A 65 9.23 25.58 15.04
CA ALA A 65 8.79 25.22 16.38
C ALA A 65 8.13 26.41 17.07
N ALA A 66 8.64 27.63 16.87
CA ALA A 66 7.98 28.83 17.39
C ALA A 66 6.57 29.03 16.84
N LEU A 67 6.39 28.87 15.53
CA LEU A 67 5.07 28.98 14.89
C LEU A 67 4.11 27.89 15.39
N ALA A 68 4.57 26.65 15.51
CA ALA A 68 3.78 25.53 16.02
C ALA A 68 3.26 25.81 17.44
N ASN A 69 4.14 26.28 18.33
CA ASN A 69 3.80 26.65 19.69
C ASN A 69 2.80 27.83 19.73
N LEU A 70 2.92 28.82 18.84
CA LEU A 70 1.94 29.92 18.78
C LEU A 70 0.56 29.46 18.30
N ILE A 71 0.50 28.55 17.32
CA ILE A 71 -0.75 27.97 16.85
C ILE A 71 -1.40 27.16 17.98
N ALA A 72 -0.62 26.39 18.73
CA ALA A 72 -1.10 25.67 19.91
C ALA A 72 -1.65 26.60 21.00
N ALA A 73 -0.95 27.70 21.31
CA ALA A 73 -1.43 28.70 22.27
C ALA A 73 -2.76 29.31 21.84
N GLN A 74 -2.88 29.73 20.56
CA GLN A 74 -4.10 30.31 20.01
C GLN A 74 -5.28 29.34 20.07
N MET A 75 -5.04 28.07 19.72
CA MET A 75 -6.06 27.02 19.79
C MET A 75 -6.55 26.80 21.23
N LEU A 76 -5.64 26.77 22.21
CA LEU A 76 -6.00 26.62 23.62
C LEU A 76 -6.74 27.85 24.17
N ASP A 77 -6.37 29.07 23.77
CA ASP A 77 -7.11 30.28 24.15
C ASP A 77 -8.56 30.21 23.65
N ALA A 78 -8.77 29.79 22.41
CA ALA A 78 -10.11 29.69 21.84
C ALA A 78 -10.92 28.55 22.45
N PHE A 79 -10.28 27.43 22.79
CA PHE A 79 -10.93 26.36 23.53
C PHE A 79 -11.41 26.85 24.90
N ALA A 80 -10.57 27.58 25.64
CA ALA A 80 -10.96 28.21 26.90
C ALA A 80 -12.10 29.24 26.72
N ALA A 81 -12.14 29.92 25.57
CA ALA A 81 -13.20 30.85 25.19
C ALA A 81 -14.43 30.18 24.52
N GLN A 82 -14.54 28.85 24.52
CA GLN A 82 -15.62 28.07 23.90
C GLN A 82 -15.87 28.41 22.41
N SER A 83 -14.82 28.79 21.70
CA SER A 83 -14.85 29.14 20.27
C SER A 83 -14.35 27.98 19.39
N SER A 84 -14.88 27.90 18.16
CA SER A 84 -15.15 26.66 17.38
C SER A 84 -13.99 25.85 16.74
N VAL A 85 -14.38 24.68 16.18
CA VAL A 85 -13.69 23.62 15.39
C VAL A 85 -12.66 24.07 14.34
N ALA A 86 -12.72 25.32 13.84
CA ALA A 86 -11.82 25.78 12.78
C ALA A 86 -10.34 25.82 13.20
N GLN A 87 -10.05 25.84 14.51
CA GLN A 87 -8.71 26.06 15.04
C GLN A 87 -7.93 24.76 15.28
N THR A 88 -8.63 23.67 15.63
CA THR A 88 -8.06 22.31 15.71
C THR A 88 -7.43 21.88 14.38
N ARG A 89 -8.02 22.32 13.25
CA ARG A 89 -7.49 22.05 11.91
C ARG A 89 -6.08 22.62 11.71
N ASN A 90 -5.81 23.83 12.18
CA ASN A 90 -4.52 24.49 11.97
C ASN A 90 -3.38 23.74 12.68
N LEU A 91 -3.59 23.27 13.91
CA LEU A 91 -2.56 22.51 14.62
C LEU A 91 -2.39 21.10 14.03
N CYS A 92 -3.47 20.46 13.58
CA CYS A 92 -3.40 19.21 12.81
C CYS A 92 -2.54 19.35 11.55
N ASP A 93 -2.66 20.47 10.82
CA ASP A 93 -1.86 20.73 9.62
C ASP A 93 -0.37 20.91 9.97
N VAL A 94 -0.06 21.60 11.08
CA VAL A 94 1.31 21.71 11.61
C VAL A 94 1.89 20.35 11.97
N ALA A 95 1.13 19.53 12.72
CA ALA A 95 1.52 18.17 13.07
C ALA A 95 1.81 17.32 11.83
N THR A 96 0.98 17.46 10.80
CA THR A 96 1.16 16.80 9.50
C THR A 96 2.42 17.28 8.80
N GLY A 97 2.79 18.56 8.93
CA GLY A 97 4.06 19.09 8.45
C GLY A 97 5.28 18.42 9.11
N TYR A 98 5.25 18.21 10.43
CA TYR A 98 6.30 17.46 11.15
C TYR A 98 6.36 15.99 10.71
N PHE A 99 5.20 15.34 10.58
CA PHE A 99 5.09 13.97 10.09
C PHE A 99 5.71 13.82 8.70
N MET A 100 5.45 14.78 7.79
CA MET A 100 6.04 14.81 6.45
C MET A 100 7.56 15.01 6.43
N LYS A 101 8.13 15.62 7.47
CA LYS A 101 9.57 15.74 7.66
C LYS A 101 10.22 14.52 8.31
N GLY A 102 9.43 13.54 8.76
CA GLY A 102 9.90 12.38 9.50
C GLY A 102 10.17 12.65 10.99
N ASP A 103 9.74 13.80 11.51
CA ASP A 103 9.80 14.11 12.94
C ASP A 103 8.53 13.58 13.63
N TYR A 104 8.53 12.28 13.86
CA TYR A 104 7.37 11.56 14.39
C TYR A 104 7.07 11.90 15.85
N GLU A 105 8.10 12.24 16.64
CA GLU A 105 7.94 12.64 18.03
C GLU A 105 7.20 13.98 18.13
N ALA A 106 7.66 15.00 17.41
CA ALA A 106 6.99 16.29 17.37
C ALA A 106 5.59 16.18 16.77
N ALA A 107 5.42 15.40 15.70
CA ALA A 107 4.11 15.16 15.10
C ALA A 107 3.14 14.53 16.10
N ALA A 108 3.55 13.46 16.79
CA ALA A 108 2.72 12.78 17.78
C ALA A 108 2.38 13.70 18.96
N HIS A 109 3.33 14.53 19.42
CA HIS A 109 3.07 15.55 20.44
C HIS A 109 1.94 16.50 20.01
N TRP A 110 1.99 17.04 18.79
CA TRP A 110 0.95 17.96 18.33
C TRP A 110 -0.40 17.29 18.07
N TYR A 111 -0.42 16.06 17.54
CA TYR A 111 -1.67 15.31 17.37
C TYR A 111 -2.32 14.96 18.71
N ARG A 112 -1.55 14.58 19.73
CA ARG A 112 -2.10 14.36 21.07
C ARG A 112 -2.71 15.65 21.64
N LEU A 113 -2.10 16.81 21.39
CA LEU A 113 -2.61 18.09 21.92
C LEU A 113 -3.96 18.45 21.28
N VAL A 114 -4.09 18.17 19.99
CA VAL A 114 -5.37 18.25 19.29
C VAL A 114 -6.41 17.35 19.96
N LEU A 115 -6.05 16.10 20.29
CA LEU A 115 -6.96 15.13 20.87
C LEU A 115 -7.34 15.41 22.33
N ASP A 116 -6.49 16.10 23.09
CA ASP A 116 -6.83 16.56 24.45
C ASP A 116 -7.94 17.63 24.44
N ILE A 117 -8.07 18.36 23.33
CA ILE A 117 -9.08 19.41 23.14
C ILE A 117 -10.33 18.85 22.46
N ASP A 118 -10.12 18.09 21.38
CA ASP A 118 -11.18 17.47 20.59
C ASP A 118 -10.83 15.99 20.35
N PRO A 119 -11.24 15.09 21.28
CA PRO A 119 -10.98 13.65 21.19
C PRO A 119 -11.58 12.98 19.96
N ASP A 120 -12.52 13.65 19.28
CA ASP A 120 -13.23 13.15 18.11
C ASP A 120 -12.54 13.55 16.79
N THR A 121 -11.35 14.17 16.85
CA THR A 121 -10.57 14.54 15.67
C THR A 121 -9.98 13.31 14.96
N ALA A 122 -10.78 12.66 14.11
CA ALA A 122 -10.42 11.42 13.43
C ALA A 122 -9.09 11.50 12.64
N VAL A 123 -8.77 12.65 12.02
CA VAL A 123 -7.51 12.82 11.27
C VAL A 123 -6.28 12.72 12.19
N ALA A 124 -6.35 13.24 13.41
CA ALA A 124 -5.25 13.14 14.37
C ALA A 124 -5.03 11.68 14.79
N TRP A 125 -6.11 10.94 15.07
CA TRP A 125 -6.04 9.50 15.35
C TRP A 125 -5.45 8.70 14.18
N LEU A 126 -5.86 8.96 12.94
CA LEU A 126 -5.29 8.26 11.77
C LEU A 126 -3.81 8.56 11.55
N ASN A 127 -3.36 9.79 11.79
CA ASN A 127 -1.95 10.12 11.67
C ASN A 127 -1.11 9.53 12.81
N LEU A 128 -1.64 9.45 14.04
CA LEU A 128 -1.01 8.67 15.12
C LEU A 128 -0.93 7.18 14.76
N ALA A 129 -1.99 6.62 14.17
CA ALA A 129 -1.95 5.24 13.69
C ALA A 129 -0.83 5.02 12.65
N ALA A 130 -0.64 5.98 11.74
CA ALA A 130 0.46 5.92 10.78
C ALA A 130 1.84 6.00 11.46
N ILE A 131 1.98 6.82 12.51
CA ILE A 131 3.23 6.89 13.30
C ILE A 131 3.52 5.56 13.99
N HIS A 132 2.54 4.97 14.69
CA HIS A 132 2.70 3.68 15.35
C HIS A 132 3.02 2.56 14.36
N ALA A 133 2.38 2.54 13.19
CA ALA A 133 2.69 1.57 12.14
C ALA A 133 4.14 1.71 11.60
N GLU A 134 4.66 2.94 11.47
CA GLU A 134 6.08 3.16 11.11
C GLU A 134 7.07 2.73 12.22
N GLN A 135 6.58 2.56 13.44
CA GLN A 135 7.33 2.05 14.60
C GLN A 135 7.15 0.54 14.82
N ASP A 136 6.52 -0.16 13.87
CA ASP A 136 6.15 -1.59 13.95
C ASP A 136 5.22 -1.91 15.14
N ASP A 137 4.46 -0.92 15.61
CA ASP A 137 3.54 -0.99 16.74
C ASP A 137 2.08 -1.13 16.25
N GLU A 138 1.75 -2.29 15.69
CA GLU A 138 0.49 -2.50 14.98
C GLU A 138 -0.76 -2.53 15.88
N ASP A 139 -0.61 -2.93 17.14
CA ASP A 139 -1.71 -2.97 18.11
C ASP A 139 -2.19 -1.55 18.43
N GLU A 140 -1.27 -0.64 18.73
CA GLU A 140 -1.54 0.78 18.96
C GLU A 140 -2.05 1.45 17.69
N ALA A 141 -1.46 1.12 16.54
CA ALA A 141 -1.94 1.62 15.26
C ALA A 141 -3.41 1.20 15.00
N ALA A 142 -3.76 -0.06 15.29
CA ALA A 142 -5.13 -0.56 15.19
C ALA A 142 -6.08 0.15 16.17
N ALA A 143 -5.68 0.33 17.42
CA ALA A 143 -6.46 1.04 18.43
C ALA A 143 -6.74 2.50 18.03
N CYS A 144 -5.74 3.20 17.47
CA CYS A 144 -5.92 4.55 16.92
C CYS A 144 -6.90 4.56 15.75
N ARG A 145 -6.81 3.60 14.81
CA ARG A 145 -7.75 3.47 13.69
C ARG A 145 -9.18 3.23 14.18
N GLU A 146 -9.39 2.35 15.14
CA GLU A 146 -10.71 2.09 15.74
C GLU A 146 -11.32 3.36 16.33
N ARG A 147 -10.53 4.17 17.06
CA ARG A 147 -11.02 5.46 17.57
C ARG A 147 -11.38 6.43 16.45
N ALA A 148 -10.52 6.58 15.44
CA ALA A 148 -10.80 7.45 14.31
C ALA A 148 -12.10 7.07 13.60
N TYR A 149 -12.23 5.78 13.27
CA TYR A 149 -13.35 5.29 12.50
C TYR A 149 -14.61 5.22 13.32
N LYS A 150 -14.57 5.04 14.65
CA LYS A 150 -15.75 5.17 15.52
C LYS A 150 -16.50 6.50 15.33
N THR A 151 -15.76 7.57 15.06
CA THR A 151 -16.31 8.91 14.86
C THR A 151 -16.54 9.23 13.38
N ARG A 152 -15.62 8.86 12.48
CA ARG A 152 -15.70 9.25 11.06
C ARG A 152 -15.12 8.20 10.12
N ARG A 153 -15.93 7.69 9.19
CA ARG A 153 -15.51 6.72 8.14
C ARG A 153 -15.36 7.33 6.74
N VAL A 154 -15.86 8.56 6.54
CA VAL A 154 -15.87 9.23 5.24
C VAL A 154 -15.01 10.49 5.28
N PHE A 155 -14.00 10.55 4.41
CA PHE A 155 -13.06 11.66 4.28
C PHE A 155 -13.14 12.22 2.86
N ILE A 156 -13.40 13.52 2.75
CA ILE A 156 -13.51 14.21 1.46
C ILE A 156 -12.25 15.04 1.26
N GLU A 157 -11.52 14.73 0.19
CA GLU A 157 -10.33 15.47 -0.23
C GLU A 157 -10.65 16.18 -1.54
N GLN A 158 -10.60 17.51 -1.49
CA GLN A 158 -10.87 18.35 -2.64
C GLN A 158 -9.88 19.51 -2.64
N THR A 159 -9.08 19.61 -3.70
CA THR A 159 -8.36 20.84 -4.04
C THR A 159 -9.18 21.60 -5.08
N GLY A 160 -9.20 22.93 -5.03
CA GLY A 160 -10.11 23.76 -5.84
C GLY A 160 -10.12 23.38 -7.34
N GLY A 161 -11.31 23.35 -7.95
CA GLY A 161 -11.53 22.88 -9.32
C GLY A 161 -11.63 21.35 -9.40
N ALA A 162 -12.84 20.79 -9.30
CA ALA A 162 -13.09 19.38 -9.54
C ALA A 162 -14.27 19.20 -10.49
N THR A 163 -14.11 18.35 -11.50
CA THR A 163 -15.19 17.98 -12.42
C THR A 163 -15.87 16.67 -12.04
N ARG A 164 -15.19 15.77 -11.31
CA ARG A 164 -15.70 14.44 -10.95
C ARG A 164 -15.53 14.09 -9.46
N ARG A 165 -16.56 13.49 -8.88
CA ARG A 165 -16.61 13.00 -7.49
C ARG A 165 -16.49 11.49 -7.48
N VAL A 166 -15.39 10.98 -6.94
CA VAL A 166 -15.07 9.55 -6.90
C VAL A 166 -15.21 9.04 -5.47
N LEU A 167 -16.16 8.13 -5.25
CA LEU A 167 -16.24 7.36 -4.00
C LEU A 167 -15.20 6.24 -4.06
N ILE A 168 -14.29 6.21 -3.09
CA ILE A 168 -13.21 5.23 -3.02
C ILE A 168 -13.50 4.31 -1.85
N LEU A 169 -13.78 3.03 -2.13
CA LEU A 169 -13.95 2.02 -1.08
C LEU A 169 -12.57 1.54 -0.65
N CYS A 170 -12.21 1.75 0.61
CA CYS A 170 -10.91 1.42 1.17
C CYS A 170 -11.04 0.49 2.37
N SER A 171 -9.97 -0.27 2.67
CA SER A 171 -9.75 -0.75 4.03
C SER A 171 -9.27 0.42 4.90
N GLY A 172 -9.89 0.58 6.07
CA GLY A 172 -9.47 1.52 7.10
C GLY A 172 -8.09 1.22 7.68
N SER A 173 -7.62 -0.02 7.60
CA SER A 173 -6.23 -0.36 7.95
C SER A 173 -5.18 0.35 7.07
N GLY A 174 -5.58 0.81 5.88
CA GLY A 174 -4.68 1.34 4.87
C GLY A 174 -4.00 0.27 4.01
N THR A 175 -4.02 -0.99 4.45
CA THR A 175 -3.42 -2.13 3.73
C THR A 175 -4.37 -2.72 2.69
N GLY A 176 -3.82 -3.42 1.69
CA GLY A 176 -4.61 -4.04 0.61
C GLY A 176 -5.29 -3.06 -0.36
N ASN A 177 -5.12 -1.75 -0.16
CA ASN A 177 -5.68 -0.73 -1.03
C ASN A 177 -4.83 -0.55 -2.31
N VAL A 178 -5.48 -0.34 -3.45
CA VAL A 178 -4.83 0.11 -4.68
C VAL A 178 -4.21 1.48 -4.42
N PRO A 179 -2.90 1.67 -4.66
CA PRO A 179 -2.29 2.99 -4.50
C PRO A 179 -2.80 3.97 -5.56
N PHE A 180 -3.81 4.75 -5.22
CA PHE A 180 -4.55 5.58 -6.19
C PHE A 180 -4.07 7.03 -6.27
N ALA A 181 -3.01 7.42 -5.56
CA ALA A 181 -2.58 8.81 -5.50
C ALA A 181 -2.23 9.41 -6.88
N ALA A 182 -1.52 8.65 -7.72
CA ALA A 182 -1.18 9.05 -9.08
C ALA A 182 -2.38 8.93 -10.04
N LEU A 183 -3.20 7.88 -9.88
CA LEU A 183 -4.36 7.60 -10.72
C LEU A 183 -5.50 8.60 -10.52
N LEU A 184 -5.65 9.11 -9.29
CA LEU A 184 -6.69 10.04 -8.87
C LEU A 184 -6.06 11.30 -8.28
N PRO A 185 -5.46 12.18 -9.11
CA PRO A 185 -4.91 13.44 -8.63
C PRO A 185 -6.05 14.31 -8.07
N GLY A 186 -5.84 14.86 -6.86
CA GLY A 186 -6.85 15.67 -6.17
C GLY A 186 -7.19 16.99 -6.86
N THR A 187 -6.32 17.45 -7.76
CA THR A 187 -6.50 18.65 -8.60
C THR A 187 -7.54 18.47 -9.71
N VAL A 188 -7.97 17.23 -9.96
CA VAL A 188 -8.97 16.89 -10.99
C VAL A 188 -10.17 16.20 -10.35
N ASN A 189 -9.92 15.33 -9.36
CA ASN A 189 -10.91 14.49 -8.74
C ASN A 189 -11.19 14.92 -7.29
N CYS A 190 -12.46 15.09 -6.95
CA CYS A 190 -12.90 15.09 -5.56
C CYS A 190 -12.89 13.64 -5.05
N ARG A 191 -11.98 13.32 -4.11
CA ARG A 191 -11.82 11.96 -3.58
C ARG A 191 -12.62 11.82 -2.30
N ILE A 192 -13.62 10.95 -2.31
CA ILE A 192 -14.43 10.60 -1.15
C ILE A 192 -13.94 9.24 -0.67
N LYS A 193 -12.99 9.21 0.27
CA LYS A 193 -12.46 7.97 0.84
C LYS A 193 -13.44 7.43 1.87
N TYR A 194 -13.84 6.18 1.72
CA TYR A 194 -14.78 5.50 2.60
C TYR A 194 -14.15 4.22 3.16
N ALA A 195 -13.88 4.24 4.47
CA ALA A 195 -13.43 3.07 5.22
C ALA A 195 -14.62 2.13 5.47
N ILE A 196 -15.00 1.40 4.44
CA ILE A 196 -16.24 0.61 4.40
C ILE A 196 -16.21 -0.58 5.37
N ASP A 197 -15.02 -1.07 5.73
CA ASP A 197 -14.79 -2.12 6.71
C ASP A 197 -15.13 -1.71 8.15
N HIS A 198 -15.17 -0.40 8.45
CA HIS A 198 -15.60 0.14 9.74
C HIS A 198 -16.99 0.79 9.70
N ALA A 199 -17.74 0.61 8.60
CA ALA A 199 -19.03 1.26 8.39
C ALA A 199 -20.19 0.26 8.29
N LEU A 200 -21.29 0.60 8.93
CA LEU A 200 -22.54 -0.14 8.85
C LEU A 200 -23.22 0.03 7.48
N ASP A 201 -24.09 -0.91 7.13
CA ASP A 201 -24.85 -0.87 5.87
C ASP A 201 -25.73 0.38 5.74
N ASP A 202 -26.37 0.82 6.83
CA ASP A 202 -27.30 1.96 6.81
C ASP A 202 -26.58 3.30 6.65
N GLU A 203 -25.27 3.36 6.92
CA GLU A 203 -24.46 4.56 6.72
C GLU A 203 -24.27 4.89 5.23
N ASP A 204 -24.45 3.91 4.33
CA ASP A 204 -24.36 4.11 2.88
C ASP A 204 -25.37 5.15 2.36
N ALA A 205 -26.53 5.25 3.00
CA ALA A 205 -27.57 6.22 2.64
C ALA A 205 -27.16 7.68 2.91
N ASN A 206 -26.16 7.89 3.77
CA ASN A 206 -25.66 9.21 4.17
C ASN A 206 -24.37 9.61 3.42
N LEU A 207 -23.93 8.81 2.44
CA LEU A 207 -22.76 9.14 1.65
C LEU A 207 -22.98 10.46 0.88
N PRO A 208 -21.96 11.33 0.80
CA PRO A 208 -22.04 12.51 -0.04
C PRO A 208 -22.22 12.08 -1.51
N PRO A 209 -22.87 12.88 -2.37
CA PRO A 209 -23.05 12.51 -3.77
C PRO A 209 -21.73 12.12 -4.45
N PHE A 210 -21.78 11.14 -5.36
CA PHE A 210 -20.63 10.69 -6.15
C PHE A 210 -21.09 10.27 -7.55
N ASP A 211 -20.17 10.37 -8.51
CA ASP A 211 -20.43 10.09 -9.92
C ASP A 211 -20.04 8.65 -10.27
N LEU A 212 -19.00 8.12 -9.62
CA LEU A 212 -18.55 6.73 -9.73
C LEU A 212 -17.98 6.21 -8.42
N VAL A 213 -17.87 4.89 -8.35
CA VAL A 213 -17.21 4.16 -7.27
C VAL A 213 -15.93 3.53 -7.80
N PHE A 214 -14.81 3.75 -7.13
CA PHE A 214 -13.60 2.97 -7.30
C PHE A 214 -13.42 2.06 -6.11
N ASN A 215 -13.53 0.75 -6.32
CA ASN A 215 -13.18 -0.22 -5.28
C ASN A 215 -11.65 -0.29 -5.18
N ALA A 216 -11.08 0.41 -4.21
CA ALA A 216 -9.65 0.39 -3.96
C ALA A 216 -9.24 -0.81 -3.09
N LEU A 217 -10.14 -1.57 -2.49
CA LEU A 217 -9.80 -2.86 -1.86
C LEU A 217 -9.38 -3.87 -2.93
N GLY A 218 -8.12 -3.81 -3.32
CA GLY A 218 -7.56 -4.54 -4.45
C GLY A 218 -6.91 -5.86 -4.05
N ASP A 219 -6.55 -6.04 -2.77
CA ASP A 219 -6.07 -7.30 -2.25
C ASP A 219 -7.28 -8.19 -1.94
N PRO A 220 -7.46 -9.31 -2.65
CA PRO A 220 -8.58 -10.21 -2.44
C PRO A 220 -8.57 -10.99 -1.12
N ASP A 221 -7.44 -11.01 -0.40
CA ASP A 221 -7.32 -11.60 0.93
C ASP A 221 -7.77 -10.59 2.01
N ILE A 222 -7.38 -9.31 1.89
CA ILE A 222 -7.90 -8.23 2.75
C ILE A 222 -9.39 -7.97 2.51
N ALA A 223 -9.84 -8.08 1.25
CA ALA A 223 -11.25 -7.89 0.91
C ALA A 223 -12.15 -9.07 1.33
N GLU A 224 -11.59 -10.25 1.62
CA GLU A 224 -12.39 -11.44 1.94
C GLU A 224 -13.36 -11.24 3.10
N PRO A 225 -12.91 -10.80 4.29
CA PRO A 225 -13.76 -10.77 5.47
C PRO A 225 -14.98 -9.85 5.29
N ILE A 226 -14.85 -8.86 4.42
CA ILE A 226 -15.87 -7.86 4.10
C ILE A 226 -16.54 -8.09 2.74
N ALA A 227 -16.29 -9.21 2.05
CA ALA A 227 -16.81 -9.45 0.70
C ALA A 227 -18.34 -9.34 0.61
N LYS A 228 -19.06 -9.81 1.65
CA LYS A 228 -20.52 -9.66 1.72
C LYS A 228 -20.96 -8.20 1.90
N ARG A 229 -20.20 -7.41 2.65
CA ARG A 229 -20.45 -5.96 2.85
C ARG A 229 -20.27 -5.19 1.55
N LEU A 230 -19.20 -5.49 0.81
CA LEU A 230 -18.93 -4.94 -0.52
C LEU A 230 -20.02 -5.31 -1.52
N ALA A 231 -20.40 -6.59 -1.59
CA ALA A 231 -21.44 -7.04 -2.51
C ALA A 231 -22.80 -6.37 -2.24
N ARG A 232 -23.16 -6.14 -0.96
CA ARG A 232 -24.38 -5.41 -0.61
C ARG A 232 -24.33 -3.95 -1.06
N PHE A 233 -23.21 -3.26 -0.82
CA PHE A 233 -22.99 -1.90 -1.33
C PHE A 233 -23.14 -1.84 -2.86
N GLU A 234 -22.43 -2.73 -3.57
CA GLU A 234 -22.43 -2.81 -5.03
C GLU A 234 -23.81 -3.14 -5.62
N SER A 235 -24.65 -3.88 -4.89
CA SER A 235 -26.01 -4.20 -5.31
C SER A 235 -27.00 -3.03 -5.19
N ARG A 236 -26.71 -2.06 -4.31
CA ARG A 236 -27.58 -0.91 -4.02
C ARG A 236 -27.19 0.35 -4.78
N THR A 237 -25.91 0.51 -5.12
CA THR A 237 -25.44 1.67 -5.88
C THR A 237 -25.92 1.59 -7.33
N SER A 238 -26.50 2.68 -7.84
CA SER A 238 -26.75 2.82 -9.27
C SER A 238 -25.47 3.19 -10.02
N ARG A 239 -24.51 3.88 -9.37
CA ARG A 239 -23.32 4.41 -10.06
C ARG A 239 -22.38 3.31 -10.57
N PRO A 240 -21.61 3.58 -11.64
CA PRO A 240 -20.57 2.67 -12.11
C PRO A 240 -19.59 2.32 -10.99
N VAL A 241 -19.24 1.03 -10.89
CA VAL A 241 -18.26 0.51 -9.93
C VAL A 241 -17.07 -0.04 -10.70
N LEU A 242 -15.91 0.59 -10.54
CA LEU A 242 -14.64 0.11 -11.06
C LEU A 242 -14.05 -0.94 -10.12
N ASN A 243 -13.48 -2.00 -10.69
CA ASN A 243 -12.87 -3.12 -9.96
C ASN A 243 -13.84 -3.79 -8.97
N ARG A 244 -15.01 -4.20 -9.45
CA ARG A 244 -16.02 -4.89 -8.62
C ARG A 244 -15.41 -6.00 -7.75
N SER A 245 -15.87 -6.08 -6.51
CA SER A 245 -15.35 -6.96 -5.46
C SER A 245 -15.29 -8.44 -5.88
N ALA A 246 -16.31 -8.92 -6.58
CA ALA A 246 -16.37 -10.28 -7.10
C ALA A 246 -15.28 -10.58 -8.16
N VAL A 247 -14.86 -9.57 -8.92
CA VAL A 247 -13.78 -9.71 -9.91
C VAL A 247 -12.42 -9.70 -9.20
N VAL A 248 -12.21 -8.79 -8.25
CA VAL A 248 -11.00 -8.75 -7.42
C VAL A 248 -10.76 -10.09 -6.73
N ALA A 249 -11.79 -10.68 -6.14
CA ALA A 249 -11.74 -11.96 -5.40
C ALA A 249 -11.22 -13.16 -6.23
N ARG A 250 -11.25 -13.09 -7.57
CA ARG A 250 -10.71 -14.12 -8.47
C ARG A 250 -9.18 -14.10 -8.55
N THR A 251 -8.55 -12.98 -8.16
CA THR A 251 -7.11 -12.76 -8.30
C THR A 251 -6.26 -13.22 -7.10
N ARG A 252 -6.86 -13.96 -6.15
CA ARG A 252 -6.10 -14.56 -5.04
C ARG A 252 -4.96 -15.42 -5.58
N ARG A 253 -3.82 -15.42 -4.88
CA ARG A 253 -2.59 -16.07 -5.37
C ARG A 253 -2.80 -17.55 -5.71
N HIS A 254 -3.52 -18.29 -4.86
CA HIS A 254 -3.84 -19.69 -5.10
C HIS A 254 -4.87 -19.95 -6.22
N ARG A 255 -5.65 -18.93 -6.60
CA ARG A 255 -6.66 -19.03 -7.68
C ARG A 255 -6.13 -18.55 -9.03
N LEU A 256 -5.07 -17.74 -9.02
CA LEU A 256 -4.49 -17.16 -10.23
C LEU A 256 -4.07 -18.22 -11.25
N PRO A 257 -3.44 -19.36 -10.88
CA PRO A 257 -3.07 -20.39 -11.85
C PRO A 257 -4.28 -20.97 -12.61
N GLU A 258 -5.37 -21.25 -11.90
CA GLU A 258 -6.61 -21.73 -12.51
C GLU A 258 -7.27 -20.63 -13.36
N LEU A 259 -7.28 -19.38 -12.87
CA LEU A 259 -7.81 -18.24 -13.61
C LEU A 259 -7.11 -18.07 -14.97
N LEU A 260 -5.79 -18.29 -15.02
CA LEU A 260 -4.98 -18.17 -16.24
C LEU A 260 -4.87 -19.48 -17.02
N HIS A 261 -5.47 -20.57 -16.54
CA HIS A 261 -5.42 -21.86 -17.21
C HIS A 261 -5.96 -21.77 -18.65
N GLY A 262 -5.34 -22.55 -19.53
CA GLY A 262 -5.69 -22.63 -20.96
C GLY A 262 -5.28 -21.42 -21.81
N LEU A 263 -4.65 -20.39 -21.23
CA LEU A 263 -4.08 -19.29 -22.03
C LEU A 263 -2.80 -19.76 -22.74
N ASN A 264 -2.74 -19.56 -24.06
CA ASN A 264 -1.55 -19.84 -24.84
C ASN A 264 -0.38 -18.99 -24.36
N ASP A 265 0.80 -19.61 -24.25
CA ASP A 265 2.06 -18.96 -23.89
C ASP A 265 2.12 -18.36 -22.48
N VAL A 266 1.18 -18.72 -21.61
CA VAL A 266 1.15 -18.31 -20.21
C VAL A 266 1.52 -19.48 -19.31
N VAL A 267 2.40 -19.22 -18.35
CA VAL A 267 2.80 -20.14 -17.29
C VAL A 267 2.67 -19.41 -15.96
N SER A 268 2.23 -20.10 -14.92
CA SER A 268 2.24 -19.59 -13.55
C SER A 268 2.64 -20.71 -12.60
N ALA A 269 3.20 -20.35 -11.44
CA ALA A 269 3.53 -21.33 -10.41
C ALA A 269 2.26 -21.92 -9.80
N HIS A 270 2.25 -23.24 -9.58
CA HIS A 270 1.23 -23.85 -8.74
C HIS A 270 1.28 -23.24 -7.34
N CYS A 271 0.12 -22.93 -6.78
CA CYS A 271 0.00 -22.25 -5.49
C CYS A 271 -1.21 -22.77 -4.73
N VAL A 272 -1.03 -23.06 -3.44
CA VAL A 272 -2.10 -23.49 -2.55
C VAL A 272 -2.18 -22.60 -1.33
N LEU A 273 -3.38 -22.50 -0.77
CA LEU A 273 -3.63 -21.83 0.50
C LEU A 273 -3.49 -22.85 1.63
N GLY A 274 -2.51 -22.64 2.50
CA GLY A 274 -2.35 -23.37 3.75
C GLY A 274 -3.02 -22.61 4.90
N ILE A 275 -3.68 -23.35 5.78
CA ILE A 275 -4.16 -22.85 7.07
C ILE A 275 -3.35 -23.59 8.14
N ALA A 276 -3.01 -22.91 9.25
CA ALA A 276 -2.27 -23.51 10.35
C ALA A 276 -2.88 -24.88 10.74
N PRO A 277 -2.05 -25.91 10.97
CA PRO A 277 -2.55 -27.28 11.10
C PRO A 277 -3.45 -27.42 12.33
N ILE A 278 -4.65 -27.98 12.10
CA ILE A 278 -5.45 -28.53 13.20
C ILE A 278 -4.75 -29.81 13.66
N ALA A 279 -4.68 -30.05 14.97
CA ALA A 279 -3.81 -31.04 15.63
C ALA A 279 -3.96 -32.52 15.21
N ALA A 280 -4.77 -32.83 14.19
CA ALA A 280 -5.06 -34.18 13.69
C ALA A 280 -4.79 -34.36 12.17
N GLU A 281 -4.05 -33.46 11.52
CA GLU A 281 -3.83 -33.52 10.07
C GLU A 281 -2.70 -34.47 9.64
N ALA A 282 -2.81 -34.98 8.41
CA ALA A 282 -1.81 -35.81 7.77
C ALA A 282 -0.42 -35.13 7.76
N PRO A 283 0.68 -35.91 7.80
CA PRO A 283 2.05 -35.38 7.70
C PRO A 283 2.17 -34.33 6.60
N LEU A 284 2.80 -33.19 6.90
CA LEU A 284 2.97 -32.07 5.95
C LEU A 284 3.53 -32.52 4.60
N ALA A 285 4.45 -33.49 4.59
CA ALA A 285 5.00 -34.07 3.36
C ALA A 285 3.94 -34.69 2.44
N LEU A 286 2.96 -35.41 3.00
CA LEU A 286 1.85 -35.99 2.24
C LEU A 286 0.95 -34.89 1.69
N ARG A 287 0.62 -33.87 2.50
CA ARG A 287 -0.18 -32.72 2.04
C ARG A 287 0.49 -31.98 0.89
N LEU A 288 1.81 -31.79 0.93
CA LEU A 288 2.57 -31.18 -0.18
C LEU A 288 2.50 -32.04 -1.44
N ALA A 289 2.73 -33.36 -1.32
CA ALA A 289 2.69 -34.29 -2.44
C ALA A 289 1.29 -34.39 -3.08
N ASP A 290 0.23 -34.47 -2.26
CA ASP A 290 -1.17 -34.50 -2.72
C ASP A 290 -1.55 -33.21 -3.47
N ASN A 291 -0.90 -32.09 -3.13
CA ASN A 291 -1.04 -30.81 -3.81
C ASN A 291 0.00 -30.59 -4.92
N GLY A 292 0.77 -31.61 -5.31
CA GLY A 292 1.77 -31.52 -6.38
C GLY A 292 2.90 -30.52 -6.13
N LEU A 293 3.15 -30.14 -4.88
CA LEU A 293 4.24 -29.23 -4.52
C LEU A 293 5.51 -30.01 -4.22
N THR A 294 6.62 -29.54 -4.79
CA THR A 294 7.97 -30.08 -4.58
C THR A 294 8.91 -28.98 -4.13
N PHE A 295 10.00 -29.36 -3.47
CA PHE A 295 11.04 -28.43 -3.05
C PHE A 295 12.02 -28.11 -4.21
N PRO A 296 12.58 -26.89 -4.26
CA PRO A 296 12.30 -25.77 -3.38
C PRO A 296 10.90 -25.17 -3.59
N LEU A 297 10.32 -24.60 -2.53
CA LEU A 297 9.03 -23.91 -2.58
C LEU A 297 9.09 -22.57 -1.84
N LEU A 298 8.08 -21.75 -2.07
CA LEU A 298 7.92 -20.44 -1.45
C LEU A 298 6.83 -20.50 -0.38
N LEU A 299 7.14 -20.04 0.83
CA LEU A 299 6.18 -19.80 1.90
C LEU A 299 5.96 -18.30 2.04
N ARG A 300 4.70 -17.87 2.08
CA ARG A 300 4.31 -16.45 2.18
C ARG A 300 3.13 -16.26 3.14
N PRO A 301 3.18 -15.32 4.10
CA PRO A 301 2.01 -14.95 4.90
C PRO A 301 0.85 -14.42 4.03
N LEU A 302 -0.39 -14.68 4.44
CA LEU A 302 -1.57 -14.12 3.76
C LEU A 302 -1.53 -12.58 3.75
N ALA A 303 -2.11 -11.95 2.71
CA ALA A 303 -2.19 -10.48 2.54
C ALA A 303 -0.84 -9.73 2.56
N SER A 304 0.30 -10.44 2.52
CA SER A 304 1.61 -9.83 2.40
C SER A 304 1.91 -9.42 0.95
N HIS A 305 2.59 -8.27 0.81
CA HIS A 305 3.02 -7.71 -0.46
C HIS A 305 4.50 -7.32 -0.41
N GLY A 306 5.10 -7.03 -1.56
CA GLY A 306 6.47 -6.52 -1.61
C GLY A 306 7.54 -7.50 -1.12
N GLY A 307 7.20 -8.79 -0.98
CA GLY A 307 8.11 -9.83 -0.49
C GLY A 307 8.18 -9.92 1.03
N ASP A 308 7.35 -9.19 1.77
CA ASP A 308 7.37 -9.23 3.23
C ASP A 308 6.98 -10.62 3.77
N GLY A 309 7.79 -11.14 4.69
CA GLY A 309 7.66 -12.52 5.20
C GLY A 309 7.82 -13.65 4.17
N LEU A 310 8.11 -13.35 2.89
CA LEU A 310 8.31 -14.36 1.85
C LEU A 310 9.65 -15.07 2.05
N VAL A 311 9.62 -16.39 2.17
CA VAL A 311 10.81 -17.22 2.32
C VAL A 311 10.83 -18.35 1.29
N ARG A 312 12.04 -18.72 0.85
CA ARG A 312 12.28 -19.93 0.05
C ARG A 312 12.68 -21.05 1.00
N CYS A 313 11.96 -22.16 0.93
CA CYS A 313 12.25 -23.37 1.67
C CYS A 313 12.85 -24.40 0.69
N ASP A 314 14.06 -24.88 0.97
CA ASP A 314 14.73 -25.90 0.15
C ASP A 314 14.40 -27.33 0.59
N ASP A 315 13.85 -27.50 1.80
CA ASP A 315 13.47 -28.78 2.36
C ASP A 315 12.32 -28.67 3.38
N LEU A 316 11.83 -29.83 3.82
CA LEU A 316 10.71 -29.96 4.74
C LEU A 316 11.02 -29.43 6.14
N ASP A 317 12.27 -29.56 6.60
CA ASP A 317 12.68 -29.12 7.93
C ASP A 317 12.69 -27.59 8.03
N THR A 318 13.20 -26.92 7.00
CA THR A 318 13.18 -25.47 6.85
C THR A 318 11.74 -24.95 6.82
N LEU A 319 10.86 -25.61 6.05
CA LEU A 319 9.44 -25.25 6.01
C LEU A 319 8.77 -25.42 7.39
N ASN A 320 8.99 -26.55 8.06
CA ASN A 320 8.44 -26.79 9.40
C ASN A 320 8.92 -25.76 10.42
N ALA A 321 10.19 -25.35 10.35
CA ALA A 321 10.74 -24.33 11.25
C ALA A 321 10.01 -22.99 11.09
N HIS A 322 9.74 -22.56 9.86
CA HIS A 322 8.98 -21.34 9.60
C HIS A 322 7.51 -21.46 10.01
N LEU A 323 6.85 -22.59 9.72
CA LEU A 323 5.44 -22.80 10.08
C LEU A 323 5.19 -22.85 11.59
N ARG A 324 6.19 -23.18 12.42
CA ARG A 324 6.06 -23.18 13.88
C ARG A 324 5.97 -21.78 14.48
N VAL A 325 6.54 -20.78 13.81
CA VAL A 325 6.61 -19.40 14.30
C VAL A 325 5.71 -18.44 13.52
N MET A 326 5.19 -18.90 12.37
CA MET A 326 4.23 -18.15 11.58
C MET A 326 2.84 -18.29 12.20
N ASP A 327 2.17 -17.16 12.37
CA ASP A 327 0.77 -17.13 12.74
C ASP A 327 -0.12 -16.99 11.49
N GLY A 328 -1.32 -17.56 11.55
CA GLY A 328 -2.34 -17.42 10.52
C GLY A 328 -2.15 -18.25 9.24
N ALA A 329 -2.93 -17.89 8.22
CA ALA A 329 -2.94 -18.53 6.92
C ALA A 329 -1.75 -18.08 6.05
N HIS A 330 -1.37 -18.93 5.11
CA HIS A 330 -0.20 -18.71 4.27
C HIS A 330 -0.38 -19.32 2.88
N TYR A 331 0.42 -18.85 1.92
CA TYR A 331 0.56 -19.46 0.61
C TYR A 331 1.80 -20.34 0.56
N LEU A 332 1.64 -21.50 -0.07
CA LEU A 332 2.75 -22.33 -0.55
C LEU A 332 2.73 -22.32 -2.07
N SER A 333 3.82 -21.89 -2.70
CA SER A 333 3.93 -21.85 -4.16
C SER A 333 5.17 -22.58 -4.65
N ALA A 334 5.08 -23.25 -5.79
CA ALA A 334 6.25 -23.86 -6.43
C ALA A 334 7.30 -22.78 -6.75
N PHE A 335 8.56 -23.03 -6.40
CA PHE A 335 9.64 -22.16 -6.84
C PHE A 335 10.03 -22.51 -8.28
N HIS A 336 10.12 -21.49 -9.13
CA HIS A 336 10.65 -21.60 -10.48
C HIS A 336 11.89 -20.73 -10.61
N ASP A 337 13.03 -21.34 -10.96
CA ASP A 337 14.25 -20.59 -11.21
C ASP A 337 14.17 -19.93 -12.58
N THR A 338 13.88 -18.63 -12.59
CA THR A 338 13.73 -17.82 -13.80
C THR A 338 14.97 -16.98 -14.11
N ARG A 339 16.13 -17.43 -13.63
CA ARG A 339 17.40 -16.78 -13.91
C ARG A 339 17.74 -16.90 -15.39
N ASP A 340 18.08 -15.77 -16.00
CA ASP A 340 18.55 -15.71 -17.38
C ASP A 340 20.02 -16.13 -17.50
N ALA A 341 20.48 -16.32 -18.75
CA ALA A 341 21.84 -16.77 -19.06
C ALA A 341 22.94 -15.82 -18.57
N ASP A 342 22.62 -14.53 -18.33
CA ASP A 342 23.54 -13.55 -17.76
C ASP A 342 23.64 -13.62 -16.23
N GLY A 343 22.91 -14.53 -15.60
CA GLY A 343 22.92 -14.74 -14.16
C GLY A 343 21.95 -13.84 -13.39
N PHE A 344 21.14 -13.01 -14.07
CA PHE A 344 20.18 -12.12 -13.44
C PHE A 344 18.74 -12.62 -13.57
N TYR A 345 17.89 -12.15 -12.67
CA TYR A 345 16.45 -12.32 -12.71
C TYR A 345 15.80 -11.02 -13.21
N ARG A 346 14.87 -11.15 -14.15
CA ARG A 346 14.07 -10.04 -14.68
C ARG A 346 12.64 -10.11 -14.15
N LYS A 347 12.10 -8.98 -13.72
CA LYS A 347 10.68 -8.82 -13.40
C LYS A 347 10.13 -7.59 -14.10
N TYR A 348 9.34 -7.83 -15.13
CA TYR A 348 8.58 -6.83 -15.85
C TYR A 348 7.28 -6.57 -15.13
N ARG A 349 6.86 -5.30 -15.10
CA ARG A 349 5.51 -4.90 -14.69
C ARG A 349 4.80 -4.21 -15.85
N MET A 350 3.60 -4.69 -16.14
CA MET A 350 2.63 -3.99 -16.98
C MET A 350 1.35 -3.73 -16.18
N ILE A 351 0.69 -2.63 -16.52
CA ILE A 351 -0.58 -2.19 -15.92
C ILE A 351 -1.67 -2.35 -16.97
N PHE A 352 -2.82 -2.84 -16.57
CA PHE A 352 -4.00 -2.90 -17.41
C PHE A 352 -4.96 -1.78 -17.02
N VAL A 353 -5.42 -1.01 -18.00
CA VAL A 353 -6.51 -0.05 -17.84
C VAL A 353 -7.56 -0.34 -18.90
N ASP A 354 -8.79 -0.64 -18.47
CA ASP A 354 -9.89 -1.04 -19.36
C ASP A 354 -9.51 -2.22 -20.29
N GLY A 355 -8.67 -3.13 -19.77
CA GLY A 355 -8.13 -4.30 -20.50
C GLY A 355 -6.90 -4.03 -21.38
N GLU A 356 -6.51 -2.77 -21.60
CA GLU A 356 -5.34 -2.42 -22.42
C GLU A 356 -4.04 -2.45 -21.59
N PRO A 357 -2.97 -3.12 -22.06
CA PRO A 357 -1.70 -3.21 -21.35
C PRO A 357 -0.76 -2.01 -21.60
N PHE A 358 -0.19 -1.47 -20.52
CA PHE A 358 0.77 -0.37 -20.50
C PHE A 358 2.05 -0.81 -19.77
N ALA A 359 3.21 -0.55 -20.36
CA ALA A 359 4.49 -0.81 -19.69
C ALA A 359 4.71 0.18 -18.53
N TYR A 360 5.23 -0.31 -17.40
CA TYR A 360 5.46 0.53 -16.23
C TYR A 360 6.89 0.44 -15.68
N HIS A 361 7.42 -0.77 -15.46
CA HIS A 361 8.83 -0.92 -15.07
C HIS A 361 9.42 -2.27 -15.42
N LEU A 362 10.75 -2.34 -15.38
CA LEU A 362 11.53 -3.57 -15.34
C LEU A 362 12.51 -3.48 -14.17
N ALA A 363 12.48 -4.47 -13.29
CA ALA A 363 13.48 -4.65 -12.24
C ALA A 363 14.39 -5.84 -12.58
N ILE A 364 15.71 -5.66 -12.41
CA ILE A 364 16.74 -6.67 -12.72
C ILE A 364 17.62 -6.89 -11.49
N SER A 365 17.68 -8.12 -10.99
CA SER A 365 18.35 -8.44 -9.72
C SER A 365 19.21 -9.70 -9.82
N PRO A 366 20.36 -9.79 -9.12
CA PRO A 366 21.09 -11.05 -8.98
C PRO A 366 20.39 -12.03 -8.02
N HIS A 367 19.31 -11.60 -7.36
CA HIS A 367 18.52 -12.39 -6.42
C HIS A 367 17.13 -12.67 -6.98
N TRP A 368 16.61 -13.88 -6.71
CA TRP A 368 15.33 -14.37 -7.22
C TRP A 368 14.12 -13.53 -6.76
N MET A 369 14.20 -12.92 -5.56
CA MET A 369 13.15 -12.04 -5.03
C MET A 369 13.35 -10.62 -5.57
N VAL A 370 12.74 -10.34 -6.73
CA VAL A 370 12.97 -9.10 -7.47
C VAL A 370 11.98 -8.01 -7.03
N HIS A 371 12.51 -6.97 -6.39
CA HIS A 371 11.80 -5.71 -6.15
C HIS A 371 12.67 -4.52 -6.56
N TYR A 372 12.06 -3.48 -7.13
CA TYR A 372 12.79 -2.33 -7.67
C TYR A 372 13.69 -1.66 -6.61
N PHE A 373 13.17 -1.46 -5.39
CA PHE A 373 13.89 -0.83 -4.28
C PHE A 373 15.11 -1.64 -3.79
N SER A 374 15.17 -2.94 -4.06
CA SER A 374 16.25 -3.84 -3.65
C SER A 374 17.10 -4.37 -4.81
N ALA A 375 16.76 -4.01 -6.05
CA ALA A 375 17.40 -4.50 -7.26
C ALA A 375 18.65 -3.69 -7.66
N GLU A 376 18.95 -2.60 -6.94
CA GLU A 376 20.10 -1.72 -7.22
C GLU A 376 20.11 -1.23 -8.69
N MET A 377 18.94 -0.83 -9.19
CA MET A 377 18.77 -0.41 -10.59
C MET A 377 19.65 0.79 -10.95
N GLU A 378 19.69 1.80 -10.08
CA GLU A 378 20.46 3.03 -10.28
C GLU A 378 21.99 2.81 -10.21
N ALA A 379 22.44 1.71 -9.60
CA ALA A 379 23.88 1.41 -9.48
C ALA A 379 24.49 0.91 -10.81
N HIS A 380 23.66 0.54 -11.79
CA HIS A 380 24.10 -0.08 -13.03
C HIS A 380 23.37 0.49 -14.25
N ALA A 381 24.06 1.33 -15.03
CA ALA A 381 23.49 1.99 -16.21
C ALA A 381 22.82 1.01 -17.19
N TRP A 382 23.43 -0.16 -17.42
CA TRP A 382 22.89 -1.17 -18.34
C TRP A 382 21.49 -1.68 -17.94
N LYS A 383 21.16 -1.71 -16.64
CA LYS A 383 19.83 -2.11 -16.16
C LYS A 383 18.78 -1.07 -16.53
N LEU A 384 19.12 0.22 -16.35
CA LEU A 384 18.25 1.33 -16.74
C LEU A 384 18.10 1.43 -18.26
N ASP A 385 19.16 1.13 -19.01
CA ASP A 385 19.10 1.11 -20.48
C ASP A 385 18.22 -0.06 -20.99
N GLU A 386 18.21 -1.20 -20.29
CA GLU A 386 17.28 -2.28 -20.59
C GLU A 386 15.83 -1.94 -20.20
N GLU A 387 15.62 -1.34 -19.04
CA GLU A 387 14.29 -0.83 -18.64
C GLU A 387 13.76 0.17 -19.68
N ARG A 388 14.59 1.14 -20.11
CA ARG A 388 14.20 2.13 -21.11
C ARG A 388 13.78 1.49 -22.43
N ARG A 389 14.54 0.50 -22.93
CA ARG A 389 14.18 -0.24 -24.14
C ARG A 389 12.82 -0.94 -24.01
N PHE A 390 12.53 -1.53 -22.85
CA PHE A 390 11.23 -2.14 -22.57
C PHE A 390 10.10 -1.11 -22.52
N LEU A 391 10.33 0.03 -21.89
CA LEU A 391 9.33 1.09 -21.76
C LEU A 391 9.00 1.76 -23.11
N ASP A 392 10.02 1.99 -23.94
CA ASP A 392 9.89 2.68 -25.22
C ASP A 392 9.31 1.76 -26.32
N ASP A 393 9.74 0.50 -26.35
CA ASP A 393 9.25 -0.52 -27.28
C ASP A 393 9.04 -1.89 -26.59
N PRO A 394 7.90 -2.08 -25.91
CA PRO A 394 7.57 -3.37 -25.29
C PRO A 394 7.58 -4.52 -26.30
N ARG A 395 7.19 -4.27 -27.56
CA ARG A 395 7.13 -5.32 -28.60
C ARG A 395 8.52 -5.79 -28.99
N GLY A 396 9.46 -4.88 -29.18
CA GLY A 396 10.86 -5.20 -29.43
C GLY A 396 11.54 -5.86 -28.23
N ALA A 397 11.19 -5.46 -27.01
CA ALA A 397 11.85 -5.94 -25.79
C ALA A 397 11.43 -7.35 -25.35
N ILE A 398 10.12 -7.67 -25.35
CA ILE A 398 9.61 -8.96 -24.88
C ILE A 398 9.02 -9.84 -26.00
N GLY A 399 8.90 -9.31 -27.21
CA GLY A 399 8.42 -10.01 -28.38
C GLY A 399 6.90 -10.06 -28.51
N GLU A 400 6.43 -10.20 -29.76
CA GLU A 400 5.01 -10.21 -30.10
C GLU A 400 4.23 -11.35 -29.43
N ARG A 401 4.89 -12.51 -29.29
CA ARG A 401 4.30 -13.69 -28.65
C ARG A 401 3.91 -13.38 -27.20
N ALA A 402 4.82 -12.78 -26.43
CA ALA A 402 4.58 -12.41 -25.05
C ALA A 402 3.52 -11.31 -24.93
N LEU A 403 3.55 -10.29 -25.79
CA LEU A 403 2.54 -9.23 -25.78
C LEU A 403 1.12 -9.76 -26.02
N ARG A 404 0.95 -10.70 -26.96
CA ARG A 404 -0.36 -11.35 -27.16
C ARG A 404 -0.82 -12.11 -25.91
N ALA A 405 0.08 -12.83 -25.26
CA ALA A 405 -0.23 -13.54 -24.02
C ALA A 405 -0.63 -12.56 -22.90
N ILE A 406 0.08 -11.43 -22.75
CA ILE A 406 -0.21 -10.38 -21.77
C ILE A 406 -1.57 -9.74 -22.04
N ALA A 407 -1.90 -9.43 -23.29
CA ALA A 407 -3.23 -8.92 -23.65
C ALA A 407 -4.34 -9.92 -23.26
N LYS A 408 -4.13 -11.22 -23.50
CA LYS A 408 -5.07 -12.27 -23.08
C LYS A 408 -5.17 -12.43 -21.56
N ILE A 409 -4.09 -12.19 -20.83
CA ILE A 409 -4.14 -12.12 -19.36
C ILE A 409 -5.02 -10.94 -18.93
N GLY A 410 -4.82 -9.74 -19.49
CA GLY A 410 -5.65 -8.56 -19.21
C GLY A 410 -7.14 -8.81 -19.43
N GLU A 411 -7.51 -9.37 -20.58
CA GLU A 411 -8.89 -9.80 -20.89
C GLU A 411 -9.43 -10.78 -19.84
N ARG A 412 -8.63 -11.77 -19.41
CA ARG A 412 -9.04 -12.81 -18.46
C ARG A 412 -9.23 -12.28 -17.04
N LEU A 413 -8.37 -11.35 -16.60
CA LEU A 413 -8.49 -10.67 -15.31
C LEU A 413 -9.81 -9.90 -15.25
N ALA A 414 -10.19 -9.23 -16.36
CA ALA A 414 -11.43 -8.47 -16.49
C ALA A 414 -11.61 -7.39 -15.41
N LEU A 415 -10.50 -6.83 -14.94
CA LEU A 415 -10.45 -5.70 -14.01
C LEU A 415 -10.34 -4.40 -14.81
N ASP A 416 -11.00 -3.34 -14.33
CA ASP A 416 -10.91 -2.00 -14.92
C ASP A 416 -9.50 -1.41 -14.71
N TYR A 417 -8.89 -1.71 -13.55
CA TYR A 417 -7.48 -1.44 -13.26
C TYR A 417 -6.82 -2.66 -12.63
N ALA A 418 -5.73 -3.12 -13.20
CA ALA A 418 -4.90 -4.19 -12.66
C ALA A 418 -3.45 -4.01 -13.06
N GLY A 419 -2.59 -4.90 -12.60
CA GLY A 419 -1.29 -5.08 -13.22
C GLY A 419 -0.82 -6.51 -13.10
N ILE A 420 0.35 -6.77 -13.69
CA ILE A 420 0.99 -8.06 -13.74
C ILE A 420 2.49 -7.91 -13.51
N ASP A 421 3.04 -8.73 -12.62
CA ASP A 421 4.48 -8.99 -12.50
C ASP A 421 4.80 -10.31 -13.22
N PHE A 422 5.71 -10.27 -14.18
CA PHE A 422 6.07 -11.43 -14.98
C PHE A 422 7.53 -11.42 -15.43
N THR A 423 7.96 -12.54 -16.00
CA THR A 423 9.21 -12.66 -16.76
C THR A 423 8.98 -13.42 -18.06
N ILE A 424 9.97 -13.37 -18.96
CA ILE A 424 9.95 -14.10 -20.22
C ILE A 424 10.85 -15.33 -20.09
N LEU A 425 10.27 -16.51 -20.25
CA LEU A 425 11.01 -17.77 -20.25
C LEU A 425 11.73 -17.99 -21.58
N PRO A 426 12.76 -18.86 -21.61
CA PRO A 426 13.30 -19.39 -22.86
C PRO A 426 12.18 -19.88 -23.79
N GLY A 427 12.20 -19.43 -25.04
CA GLY A 427 11.15 -19.69 -26.02
C GLY A 427 10.01 -18.66 -26.06
N GLY A 428 10.06 -17.61 -25.24
CA GLY A 428 9.15 -16.45 -25.34
C GLY A 428 7.79 -16.64 -24.68
N ARG A 429 7.66 -17.60 -23.75
CA ARG A 429 6.45 -17.74 -22.90
C ARG A 429 6.52 -16.78 -21.72
N VAL A 430 5.36 -16.30 -21.28
CA VAL A 430 5.22 -15.42 -20.13
C VAL A 430 5.07 -16.26 -18.87
N PHE A 431 5.97 -16.08 -17.90
CA PHE A 431 5.80 -16.64 -16.56
C PHE A 431 5.29 -15.57 -15.60
N VAL A 432 4.10 -15.78 -15.05
CA VAL A 432 3.39 -14.83 -14.19
C VAL A 432 3.71 -15.10 -12.72
N PHE A 433 4.22 -14.07 -12.04
CA PHE A 433 4.45 -14.11 -10.60
C PHE A 433 3.22 -13.65 -9.81
N GLU A 434 2.55 -12.62 -10.30
CA GLU A 434 1.42 -11.97 -9.64
C GLU A 434 0.60 -11.18 -10.64
N ALA A 435 -0.73 -11.18 -10.48
CA ALA A 435 -1.61 -10.27 -11.20
C ALA A 435 -2.86 -9.97 -10.36
N ASN A 436 -3.10 -8.68 -10.06
CA ASN A 436 -4.19 -8.21 -9.19
C ASN A 436 -4.37 -6.69 -9.34
N ALA A 437 -5.26 -6.11 -8.53
CA ALA A 437 -5.56 -4.68 -8.52
C ALA A 437 -4.58 -3.83 -7.66
N THR A 438 -3.82 -4.39 -6.72
CA THR A 438 -2.91 -3.65 -5.80
C THR A 438 -1.59 -3.20 -6.41
N MET A 439 -1.54 -3.11 -7.74
CA MET A 439 -0.31 -2.80 -8.46
C MET A 439 -0.02 -1.30 -8.38
N LEU A 440 1.09 -0.94 -7.72
CA LEU A 440 1.51 0.44 -7.57
C LEU A 440 1.95 1.07 -8.90
N VAL A 441 1.41 2.26 -9.17
CA VAL A 441 1.90 3.24 -10.16
C VAL A 441 2.18 4.56 -9.45
N HIS A 442 3.38 5.11 -9.64
CA HIS A 442 3.78 6.39 -9.08
C HIS A 442 4.77 7.12 -9.98
N TYR A 443 4.85 8.43 -9.82
CA TYR A 443 5.87 9.26 -10.45
C TYR A 443 7.17 9.21 -9.65
N GLU A 444 8.27 9.17 -10.38
CA GLU A 444 9.63 9.33 -9.88
C GLU A 444 9.97 10.82 -9.76
N ARG A 445 11.06 11.13 -9.06
CA ARG A 445 11.56 12.52 -8.97
C ARG A 445 11.96 13.05 -10.34
N ASP A 446 11.58 14.30 -10.63
CA ASP A 446 11.88 14.97 -11.89
C ASP A 446 13.38 15.26 -12.10
N ASP A 447 14.20 15.19 -11.06
CA ASP A 447 15.64 15.41 -11.12
C ASP A 447 16.46 14.10 -10.95
N GLY A 448 15.78 12.95 -10.88
CA GLY A 448 16.40 11.66 -10.60
C GLY A 448 16.74 10.82 -11.84
N PRO A 449 17.59 9.79 -11.70
CA PRO A 449 17.94 8.88 -12.80
C PRO A 449 16.75 8.06 -13.33
N LEU A 450 15.67 7.98 -12.54
CA LEU A 450 14.44 7.26 -12.86
C LEU A 450 13.38 8.11 -13.57
N MET A 451 13.64 9.40 -13.79
CA MET A 451 12.71 10.35 -14.44
C MET A 451 12.17 9.83 -15.80
N HIS A 452 12.96 9.02 -16.52
CA HIS A 452 12.57 8.42 -17.79
C HIS A 452 11.27 7.59 -17.73
N LYS A 453 10.84 7.16 -16.54
CA LYS A 453 9.60 6.40 -16.32
C LYS A 453 8.35 7.28 -16.33
N ASN A 454 8.47 8.56 -15.98
CA ASN A 454 7.33 9.47 -15.75
C ASN A 454 6.45 9.64 -16.99
N GLY A 455 7.02 9.59 -18.20
CA GLY A 455 6.25 9.61 -19.44
C GLY A 455 5.30 8.41 -19.58
N GLN A 456 5.74 7.20 -19.19
CA GLN A 456 4.89 6.01 -19.23
C GLN A 456 3.86 6.02 -18.09
N VAL A 457 4.23 6.52 -16.92
CA VAL A 457 3.31 6.75 -15.80
C VAL A 457 2.17 7.68 -16.23
N GLN A 458 2.48 8.79 -16.90
CA GLN A 458 1.47 9.72 -17.39
C GLN A 458 0.50 9.05 -18.36
N ARG A 459 0.98 8.19 -19.28
CA ARG A 459 0.10 7.45 -20.20
C ARG A 459 -0.89 6.54 -19.48
N ILE A 460 -0.47 5.89 -18.40
CA ILE A 460 -1.35 5.07 -17.55
C ILE A 460 -2.41 5.95 -16.86
N VAL A 461 -2.00 7.09 -16.30
CA VAL A 461 -2.90 8.04 -15.63
C VAL A 461 -3.93 8.60 -16.63
N ASP A 462 -3.49 9.00 -17.83
CA ASP A 462 -4.37 9.50 -18.89
C ASP A 462 -5.37 8.44 -19.34
N ALA A 463 -4.92 7.18 -19.51
CA ALA A 463 -5.81 6.07 -19.85
C ALA A 463 -6.86 5.84 -18.75
N PHE A 464 -6.46 5.92 -17.49
CA PHE A 464 -7.37 5.73 -16.35
C PHE A 464 -8.41 6.87 -16.27
N GLU A 465 -7.99 8.12 -16.48
CA GLU A 465 -8.89 9.28 -16.56
C GLU A 465 -9.87 9.19 -17.73
N GLN A 466 -9.42 8.76 -18.90
CA GLN A 466 -10.29 8.53 -20.06
C GLN A 466 -11.31 7.42 -19.79
N MET A 467 -10.90 6.32 -19.17
CA MET A 467 -11.81 5.24 -18.76
C MET A 467 -12.88 5.78 -17.80
N MET A 468 -12.48 6.51 -16.75
CA MET A 468 -13.44 7.10 -15.80
C MET A 468 -14.42 8.06 -16.49
N THR A 469 -13.94 8.88 -17.43
CA THR A 469 -14.78 9.79 -18.22
C THR A 469 -15.86 9.01 -18.99
N ARG A 470 -15.46 7.96 -19.72
CA ARG A 470 -16.40 7.12 -20.50
C ARG A 470 -17.47 6.49 -19.59
N ARG A 471 -17.06 5.88 -18.48
CA ARG A 471 -17.96 5.18 -17.54
C ARG A 471 -18.94 6.14 -16.86
N SER A 472 -18.52 7.38 -16.58
CA SER A 472 -19.37 8.40 -15.97
C SER A 472 -20.47 8.89 -16.93
N VAL A 473 -20.16 9.04 -18.23
CA VAL A 473 -21.13 9.51 -19.24
C VAL A 473 -22.13 8.43 -19.64
N SER A 474 -21.69 7.17 -19.78
CA SER A 474 -22.59 6.06 -20.15
C SER A 474 -23.70 5.79 -19.13
N HIS A 475 -23.58 6.33 -17.91
CA HIS A 475 -24.58 6.20 -16.85
C HIS A 475 -25.52 7.42 -16.74
N ALA A 476 -25.29 8.47 -17.54
CA ALA A 476 -26.11 9.69 -17.57
C ALA A 476 -27.14 9.71 -18.74
N GLY A 477 -27.46 8.54 -19.32
CA GLY A 477 -28.48 8.39 -20.36
C GLY A 477 -29.89 8.76 -19.86
N PRO A 478 -30.80 9.23 -20.75
CA PRO A 478 -31.88 10.14 -20.41
C PRO A 478 -32.92 9.52 -19.47
N ALA A 479 -33.34 10.34 -18.49
CA ALA A 479 -34.44 10.07 -17.57
C ALA A 479 -35.78 9.84 -18.29
#